data_AF-A0A2S1KQ49-F1
#
_entry.id   AF-A0A2S1KQ49-F1
#
_cell.length_a   1.000
_cell.length_b   1.000
_cell.length_c   1.000
_cell.angle_alpha   90.00
_cell.angle_beta   90.00
_cell.angle_gamma   90.00
#
_symmetry.space_group_name_H-M   'P 1'
#
loop_
_entity.id
_entity.type
_entity.pdbx_description
1 polymer ?
#
loop_
_entity_poly.entity_id
_entity_poly.type
_entity_poly.pdbx_seq_one_letter_code
_entity_poly.pdbx_strand_id
1 'polypeptide(L)'
;MNFIGKITEINGRYVTVKVDDLLSLGLINSVNDDEHPEVDVTVVDKRLISPVQRRKTYAILRDMSDFFGYTLDEMKNVMKGLFYETMDAHEFSLGNTDITTARTFISFLLEFALKYHMPMRKPALEYQDDLDVYMYQSLKNRSCVICGLAADVHHVDTVGMGNDRRTVDHREKHLIALCRAHHNEAHNIGWPVFAQKYHVKGIKLDPETLQRLGIMTFKRMEEIDGTTTNVQ
;
A
#
# COMPACT_ATOMS: atom_id res chain seq x y z
N MET A 1 -22.99 -6.68 20.97
CA MET A 1 -23.33 -8.12 20.83
C MET A 1 -22.51 -8.68 19.68
N ASN A 2 -21.96 -9.88 19.78
CA ASN A 2 -21.14 -10.46 18.70
C ASN A 2 -21.88 -11.67 18.11
N PHE A 3 -21.98 -11.72 16.77
CA PHE A 3 -22.67 -12.78 16.04
C PHE A 3 -21.67 -13.52 15.17
N ILE A 4 -21.69 -14.85 15.26
CA ILE A 4 -20.90 -15.72 14.39
C ILE A 4 -21.85 -16.36 13.39
N GLY A 5 -21.46 -16.33 12.12
CA GLY A 5 -22.25 -16.90 11.05
C GLY A 5 -21.44 -17.07 9.77
N LYS A 6 -22.13 -17.49 8.72
CA LYS A 6 -21.54 -17.67 7.38
C LYS A 6 -22.28 -16.81 6.39
N ILE A 7 -21.53 -16.09 5.55
CA ILE A 7 -22.10 -15.45 4.37
C ILE A 7 -22.57 -16.56 3.41
N THR A 8 -23.86 -16.57 3.08
CA THR A 8 -24.47 -17.54 2.16
C THR A 8 -24.74 -16.95 0.78
N GLU A 9 -24.87 -15.64 0.67
CA GLU A 9 -25.11 -14.93 -0.59
C GLU A 9 -24.49 -13.52 -0.56
N ILE A 10 -23.96 -13.09 -1.71
CA ILE A 10 -23.50 -11.72 -1.96
C ILE A 10 -24.16 -11.26 -3.27
N ASN A 11 -25.02 -10.24 -3.20
CA ASN A 11 -25.75 -9.71 -4.35
C ASN A 11 -25.66 -8.18 -4.39
N GLY A 12 -24.77 -7.66 -5.23
CA GLY A 12 -24.50 -6.23 -5.32
C GLY A 12 -24.01 -5.66 -3.98
N ARG A 13 -24.86 -4.86 -3.32
CA ARG A 13 -24.58 -4.25 -2.01
C ARG A 13 -25.17 -5.02 -0.83
N TYR A 14 -25.81 -6.16 -1.08
CA TYR A 14 -26.47 -6.97 -0.06
C TYR A 14 -25.64 -8.20 0.27
N VAL A 15 -25.49 -8.48 1.56
CA VAL A 15 -24.83 -9.69 2.08
C VAL A 15 -25.80 -10.40 2.99
N THR A 16 -26.03 -11.69 2.74
CA THR A 16 -26.88 -12.53 3.59
C THR A 16 -26.00 -13.38 4.49
N VAL A 17 -26.13 -13.20 5.80
CA VAL A 17 -25.40 -13.98 6.82
C VAL A 17 -26.35 -14.94 7.51
N LYS A 18 -26.05 -16.24 7.42
CA LYS A 18 -26.68 -17.26 8.25
C LYS A 18 -25.96 -17.31 9.59
N VAL A 19 -26.62 -16.85 10.65
CA VAL A 19 -26.10 -16.91 12.03
C VAL A 19 -26.14 -18.35 12.54
N ASP A 20 -25.10 -18.76 13.26
CA ASP A 20 -24.96 -20.14 13.75
C ASP A 20 -25.92 -20.45 14.92
N ASP A 21 -26.28 -19.43 15.71
CA ASP A 21 -27.21 -19.54 16.84
C ASP A 21 -28.44 -18.63 16.69
N LEU A 22 -29.63 -19.23 16.76
CA LEU A 22 -30.92 -18.53 16.62
C LEU A 22 -31.29 -17.70 17.85
N LEU A 23 -30.80 -18.07 19.04
CA LEU A 23 -31.06 -17.29 20.27
C LEU A 23 -30.42 -15.91 20.18
N SER A 24 -29.25 -15.84 19.54
CA SER A 24 -28.55 -14.59 19.27
C SER A 24 -29.37 -13.64 18.36
N LEU A 25 -30.09 -14.15 17.36
CA LEU A 25 -30.96 -13.32 16.51
C LEU A 25 -32.14 -12.71 17.27
N GLY A 26 -32.71 -13.45 18.22
CA GLY A 26 -33.82 -12.96 19.05
C GLY A 26 -33.44 -11.76 19.92
N LEU A 27 -32.15 -11.61 20.24
CA LEU A 27 -31.64 -10.49 21.01
C LEU A 27 -31.46 -9.22 20.16
N ILE A 28 -31.26 -9.33 18.84
CA ILE A 28 -31.16 -8.17 17.94
C ILE A 28 -32.44 -7.33 18.01
N ASN A 29 -33.60 -8.00 17.96
CA ASN A 29 -34.93 -7.35 18.03
C ASN A 29 -35.24 -6.75 19.41
N SER A 30 -34.40 -6.98 20.42
CA SER A 30 -34.62 -6.52 21.80
C SER A 30 -33.70 -5.37 22.21
N VAL A 31 -32.71 -5.02 21.37
CA VAL A 31 -31.63 -4.10 21.73
C VAL A 31 -31.83 -2.70 21.15
N ASN A 32 -32.64 -2.52 20.10
CA ASN A 32 -32.99 -1.23 19.52
C ASN A 32 -34.46 -1.19 19.12
N ASP A 33 -35.13 -0.05 19.36
CA ASP A 33 -36.45 0.29 18.79
C ASP A 33 -36.36 0.65 17.29
N ASP A 34 -35.16 0.60 16.71
CA ASP A 34 -34.91 0.82 15.29
C ASP A 34 -35.31 -0.43 14.49
N GLU A 35 -36.08 -0.23 13.42
CA GLU A 35 -36.48 -1.29 12.49
C GLU A 35 -35.26 -1.90 11.77
N HIS A 36 -34.13 -1.17 11.71
CA HIS A 36 -32.90 -1.57 11.04
C HIS A 36 -31.63 -1.28 11.88
N PRO A 37 -31.29 -2.14 12.86
CA PRO A 37 -30.09 -1.96 13.67
C PRO A 37 -28.80 -2.02 12.84
N GLU A 38 -27.88 -1.09 13.11
CA GLU A 38 -26.54 -1.08 12.52
C GLU A 38 -25.71 -2.28 13.01
N VAL A 39 -24.91 -2.85 12.11
CA VAL A 39 -24.07 -4.01 12.40
C VAL A 39 -22.66 -3.83 11.83
N ASP A 40 -21.66 -4.16 12.65
CA ASP A 40 -20.28 -4.32 12.19
C ASP A 40 -20.07 -5.77 11.75
N VAL A 41 -19.69 -5.97 10.48
CA VAL A 41 -19.43 -7.30 9.91
C VAL A 41 -17.92 -7.50 9.75
N THR A 42 -17.35 -8.41 10.53
CA THR A 42 -15.95 -8.85 10.38
C THR A 42 -15.89 -10.16 9.61
N VAL A 43 -15.22 -10.17 8.45
CA VAL A 43 -15.00 -11.39 7.66
C VAL A 43 -13.72 -12.08 8.11
N VAL A 44 -13.82 -13.33 8.54
CA VAL A 44 -12.66 -14.14 8.96
C VAL A 44 -12.09 -14.91 7.77
N ASP A 45 -10.85 -14.59 7.37
CA ASP A 45 -10.13 -15.38 6.36
C ASP A 45 -9.57 -16.66 7.01
N LYS A 46 -10.13 -17.82 6.65
CA LYS A 46 -9.71 -19.11 7.20
C LYS A 46 -8.42 -19.65 6.58
N ARG A 47 -7.89 -19.01 5.54
CA ARG A 47 -6.64 -19.44 4.89
C ARG A 47 -5.47 -18.98 5.74
N LEU A 48 -4.56 -19.90 6.04
CA LEU A 48 -3.37 -19.59 6.82
C LEU A 48 -2.28 -18.95 5.97
N ILE A 49 -1.41 -18.21 6.63
CA ILE A 49 -0.16 -17.69 6.07
C ILE A 49 0.59 -18.79 5.29
N SER A 50 0.96 -18.48 4.05
CA SER A 50 1.73 -19.42 3.23
C SER A 50 3.20 -19.48 3.67
N PRO A 51 3.90 -20.61 3.41
CA PRO A 51 5.34 -20.70 3.66
C PRO A 51 6.15 -19.62 2.92
N VAL A 52 5.69 -19.18 1.74
CA VAL A 52 6.31 -18.10 0.97
C VAL A 52 6.18 -16.78 1.72
N GLN A 53 4.99 -16.39 2.13
CA GLN A 53 4.76 -15.15 2.89
C GLN A 53 5.55 -15.15 4.19
N ARG A 54 5.55 -16.25 4.95
CA ARG A 54 6.36 -16.36 6.16
C ARG A 54 7.85 -16.12 5.87
N ARG A 55 8.40 -16.73 4.80
CA ARG A 55 9.79 -16.47 4.37
C ARG A 55 10.02 -15.01 3.99
N LYS A 56 9.09 -14.39 3.25
CA LYS A 56 9.15 -12.96 2.89
C LYS A 56 9.21 -12.09 4.16
N THR A 57 8.32 -12.32 5.12
CA THR A 57 8.29 -11.58 6.40
C THR A 57 9.62 -11.68 7.14
N TYR A 58 10.16 -12.89 7.32
CA TYR A 58 11.43 -13.09 8.02
C TYR A 58 12.64 -12.54 7.25
N ALA A 59 12.60 -12.48 5.92
CA ALA A 59 13.64 -11.84 5.13
C ALA A 59 13.66 -10.32 5.36
N ILE A 60 12.48 -9.68 5.34
CA ILE A 60 12.36 -8.23 5.60
C ILE A 60 12.79 -7.90 7.03
N LEU A 61 12.31 -8.66 8.02
CA LEU A 61 12.70 -8.46 9.42
C LEU A 61 14.20 -8.63 9.66
N ARG A 62 14.88 -9.47 8.87
CA ARG A 62 16.33 -9.64 8.94
C ARG A 62 17.08 -8.44 8.35
N ASP A 63 16.61 -7.91 7.22
CA ASP A 63 17.17 -6.68 6.66
C ASP A 63 16.98 -5.51 7.64
N MET A 64 15.82 -5.41 8.30
CA MET A 64 15.56 -4.44 9.36
C MET A 64 16.43 -4.65 10.59
N SER A 65 16.60 -5.89 11.06
CA SER A 65 17.41 -6.19 12.24
C SER A 65 18.85 -5.75 12.04
N ASP A 66 19.40 -6.02 10.85
CA ASP A 66 20.76 -5.62 10.48
C ASP A 66 20.91 -4.09 10.35
N PHE A 67 19.88 -3.42 9.84
CA PHE A 67 19.88 -1.96 9.66
C PHE A 67 19.76 -1.19 10.98
N PHE A 68 18.87 -1.62 11.87
CA PHE A 68 18.60 -0.94 13.14
C PHE A 68 19.46 -1.44 14.31
N GLY A 69 20.20 -2.55 14.13
CA GLY A 69 21.06 -3.11 15.16
C GLY A 69 20.32 -3.90 16.24
N TYR A 70 19.16 -4.47 15.91
CA TYR A 70 18.40 -5.35 16.79
C TYR A 70 18.68 -6.82 16.47
N THR A 71 18.43 -7.72 17.43
CA THR A 71 18.27 -9.13 17.09
C THR A 71 16.98 -9.34 16.28
N LEU A 72 16.90 -10.46 15.55
CA LEU A 72 15.71 -10.76 14.75
C LEU A 72 14.43 -10.88 15.60
N ASP A 73 14.53 -11.43 16.82
CA ASP A 73 13.38 -11.58 17.71
C ASP A 73 12.93 -10.25 18.30
N GLU A 74 13.86 -9.37 18.68
CA GLU A 74 13.54 -8.00 19.10
C GLU A 74 12.87 -7.23 17.96
N MET A 75 13.47 -7.25 16.77
CA MET A 75 12.94 -6.55 15.59
C MET A 75 11.53 -7.02 15.24
N LYS A 76 11.28 -8.33 15.29
CA LYS A 76 9.96 -8.93 15.10
C LYS A 76 8.96 -8.40 16.12
N ASN A 77 9.32 -8.35 17.40
CA ASN A 77 8.42 -7.88 18.46
C ASN A 77 8.13 -6.38 18.33
N VAL A 78 9.15 -5.56 18.03
CA VAL A 78 8.99 -4.12 17.78
C VAL A 78 8.04 -3.88 16.60
N MET A 79 8.25 -4.56 15.47
CA MET A 79 7.41 -4.37 14.29
C MET A 79 5.98 -4.86 14.48
N LYS A 80 5.78 -5.97 15.21
CA LYS A 80 4.44 -6.41 15.58
C LYS A 80 3.74 -5.38 16.47
N GLY A 81 4.43 -4.85 17.48
CA GLY A 81 3.90 -3.79 18.35
C GLY A 81 3.47 -2.55 17.57
N LEU A 82 4.34 -2.03 16.70
CA LEU A 82 4.00 -0.88 15.85
C LEU A 82 2.84 -1.19 14.90
N PHE A 83 2.75 -2.42 14.38
CA PHE A 83 1.64 -2.83 13.52
C PHE A 83 0.30 -2.82 14.27
N TYR A 84 0.27 -3.29 15.53
CA TYR A 84 -0.92 -3.25 16.37
C TYR A 84 -1.42 -1.83 16.58
N GLU A 85 -0.51 -0.92 16.95
CA GLU A 85 -0.84 0.48 17.19
C GLU A 85 -1.26 1.20 15.90
N THR A 86 -0.57 0.94 14.79
CA THR A 86 -0.80 1.69 13.54
C THR A 86 -2.06 1.23 12.81
N MET A 87 -2.37 -0.07 12.87
CA MET A 87 -3.46 -0.69 12.10
C MET A 87 -4.67 -1.06 12.95
N ASP A 88 -4.67 -0.71 14.25
CA ASP A 88 -5.66 -1.19 15.24
C ASP A 88 -5.83 -2.73 15.18
N ALA A 89 -4.70 -3.41 15.00
CA ALA A 89 -4.66 -4.85 14.75
C ALA A 89 -4.49 -5.63 16.05
N HIS A 90 -5.11 -6.81 16.10
CA HIS A 90 -4.99 -7.72 17.24
C HIS A 90 -3.68 -8.52 17.19
N GLU A 91 -3.28 -9.06 18.35
CA GLU A 91 -2.11 -9.93 18.42
C GLU A 91 -2.25 -11.15 17.50
N PHE A 92 -1.17 -11.50 16.79
CA PHE A 92 -1.13 -12.65 15.89
C PHE A 92 0.22 -13.37 15.96
N SER A 93 0.24 -14.62 15.48
CA SER A 93 1.46 -15.41 15.32
C SER A 93 1.74 -15.66 13.85
N LEU A 94 2.98 -15.39 13.41
CA LEU A 94 3.46 -15.74 12.06
C LEU A 94 3.49 -17.26 11.79
N GLY A 95 3.20 -18.09 12.80
CA GLY A 95 3.06 -19.53 12.64
C GLY A 95 1.69 -19.97 12.10
N ASN A 96 0.63 -19.20 12.38
CA ASN A 96 -0.77 -19.61 12.12
C ASN A 96 -1.75 -18.45 11.89
N THR A 97 -1.27 -17.22 11.68
CA THR A 97 -2.13 -16.10 11.29
C THR A 97 -2.75 -16.34 9.92
N ASP A 98 -3.88 -15.70 9.65
CA ASP A 98 -4.51 -15.77 8.35
C ASP A 98 -3.68 -15.03 7.27
N ILE A 99 -3.97 -15.37 6.02
CA ILE A 99 -3.25 -14.85 4.86
C ILE A 99 -3.45 -13.34 4.68
N THR A 100 -4.58 -12.78 5.14
CA THR A 100 -4.89 -11.36 5.00
C THR A 100 -4.03 -10.56 5.98
N THR A 101 -4.01 -10.92 7.26
CA THR A 101 -3.10 -10.32 8.25
C THR A 101 -1.64 -10.46 7.84
N ALA A 102 -1.24 -11.62 7.29
CA ALA A 102 0.13 -11.80 6.79
C ALA A 102 0.48 -10.82 5.65
N ARG A 103 -0.42 -10.60 4.69
CA ARG A 103 -0.23 -9.64 3.58
C ARG A 103 -0.15 -8.21 4.08
N THR A 104 -1.08 -7.81 4.94
CA THR A 104 -1.11 -6.46 5.52
C THR A 104 0.17 -6.20 6.32
N PHE A 105 0.64 -7.19 7.09
CA PHE A 105 1.89 -7.07 7.85
C PHE A 105 3.11 -6.96 6.94
N ILE A 106 3.21 -7.77 5.87
CA ILE A 106 4.30 -7.63 4.88
C ILE A 106 4.29 -6.23 4.27
N SER A 107 3.13 -5.74 3.83
CA SER A 107 3.00 -4.40 3.24
C SER A 107 3.41 -3.31 4.24
N PHE A 108 3.01 -3.44 5.51
CA PHE A 108 3.42 -2.54 6.59
C PHE A 108 4.95 -2.52 6.78
N LEU A 109 5.60 -3.69 6.82
CA LEU A 109 7.05 -3.77 6.93
C LEU A 109 7.75 -3.10 5.75
N LEU A 110 7.26 -3.31 4.53
CA LEU A 110 7.82 -2.67 3.34
C LEU A 110 7.64 -1.15 3.36
N GLU A 111 6.48 -0.66 3.77
CA GLU A 111 6.27 0.80 3.91
C GLU A 111 7.19 1.39 4.99
N PHE A 112 7.39 0.68 6.09
CA PHE A 112 8.34 1.09 7.14
C PHE A 112 9.77 1.14 6.56
N ALA A 113 10.19 0.11 5.83
CA ALA A 113 11.49 0.11 5.15
C ALA A 113 11.68 1.33 4.24
N LEU A 114 10.67 1.66 3.45
CA LEU A 114 10.67 2.84 2.59
C LEU A 114 10.75 4.13 3.41
N LYS A 115 9.94 4.28 4.46
CA LYS A 115 9.94 5.48 5.32
C LYS A 115 11.33 5.83 5.87
N TYR A 116 12.16 4.82 6.17
CA TYR A 116 13.52 5.00 6.69
C TYR A 116 14.61 4.92 5.62
N HIS A 117 14.24 4.88 4.34
CA HIS A 117 15.15 4.75 3.20
C HIS A 117 16.11 3.54 3.32
N MET A 118 15.62 2.44 3.89
CA MET A 118 16.45 1.28 4.20
C MET A 118 16.82 0.53 2.90
N PRO A 119 18.11 0.21 2.69
CA PRO A 119 18.51 -0.66 1.59
C PRO A 119 18.05 -2.10 1.85
N MET A 120 17.31 -2.66 0.90
CA MET A 120 16.85 -4.05 0.96
C MET A 120 17.79 -4.97 0.17
N ARG A 121 18.05 -6.19 0.66
CA ARG A 121 18.92 -7.15 -0.04
C ARG A 121 18.31 -7.69 -1.33
N LYS A 122 16.99 -7.75 -1.37
CA LYS A 122 16.20 -8.07 -2.56
C LYS A 122 15.32 -6.89 -2.90
N PRO A 123 15.00 -6.69 -4.20
CA PRO A 123 14.00 -5.72 -4.60
C PRO A 123 12.72 -5.97 -3.81
N ALA A 124 12.16 -4.94 -3.19
CA ALA A 124 10.99 -5.13 -2.35
C ALA A 124 9.73 -5.53 -3.15
N LEU A 125 9.80 -5.41 -4.47
CA LEU A 125 8.91 -5.98 -5.47
C LEU A 125 8.81 -7.53 -5.38
N GLU A 126 9.87 -8.23 -4.96
CA GLU A 126 9.80 -9.69 -4.74
C GLU A 126 8.91 -10.05 -3.54
N TYR A 127 8.71 -9.10 -2.62
CA TYR A 127 7.96 -9.32 -1.40
C TYR A 127 6.50 -8.92 -1.52
N GLN A 128 6.19 -7.91 -2.34
CA GLN A 128 4.84 -7.37 -2.44
C GLN A 128 3.94 -8.17 -3.40
N ASP A 129 2.69 -8.41 -2.99
CA ASP A 129 1.68 -9.04 -3.85
C ASP A 129 0.91 -7.99 -4.70
N ASP A 130 0.74 -6.76 -4.19
CA ASP A 130 0.12 -5.61 -4.87
C ASP A 130 1.16 -4.55 -5.27
N LEU A 131 1.50 -4.52 -6.56
CA LEU A 131 2.50 -3.62 -7.13
C LEU A 131 2.13 -2.14 -7.00
N ASP A 132 0.84 -1.81 -7.14
CA ASP A 132 0.36 -0.43 -7.15
C ASP A 132 0.44 0.19 -5.76
N VAL A 133 0.05 -0.57 -4.74
CA VAL A 133 0.19 -0.17 -3.33
C VAL A 133 1.65 0.15 -3.00
N TYR A 134 2.58 -0.70 -3.41
CA TYR A 134 4.00 -0.48 -3.10
C TYR A 134 4.64 0.65 -3.90
N MET A 135 4.25 0.86 -5.16
CA MET A 135 4.67 2.04 -5.93
C MET A 135 4.14 3.34 -5.32
N TYR A 136 2.90 3.33 -4.85
CA TYR A 136 2.32 4.44 -4.11
C TYR A 136 3.09 4.71 -2.81
N GLN A 137 3.37 3.69 -2.00
CA GLN A 137 4.17 3.81 -0.78
C GLN A 137 5.58 4.37 -1.07
N SER A 138 6.18 3.94 -2.18
CA SER A 138 7.49 4.43 -2.64
C SER A 138 7.44 5.93 -2.98
N LEU A 139 6.43 6.35 -3.73
CA LEU A 139 6.19 7.77 -4.04
C LEU A 139 5.90 8.59 -2.78
N LYS A 140 5.02 8.10 -1.91
CA LYS A 140 4.66 8.73 -0.64
C LYS A 140 5.89 9.00 0.23
N ASN A 141 6.78 8.02 0.35
CA ASN A 141 7.98 8.10 1.19
C ASN A 141 9.23 8.60 0.44
N ARG A 142 9.10 9.07 -0.80
CA ARG A 142 10.25 9.48 -1.65
C ARG A 142 11.40 8.48 -1.60
N SER A 143 11.06 7.22 -1.78
CA SER A 143 11.97 6.08 -1.67
C SER A 143 11.96 5.28 -2.94
N CYS A 144 13.13 4.82 -3.36
CA CYS A 144 13.28 4.13 -4.61
C CYS A 144 12.54 2.81 -4.55
N VAL A 145 11.59 2.63 -5.46
CA VAL A 145 10.81 1.38 -5.55
C VAL A 145 11.69 0.14 -5.73
N ILE A 146 12.89 0.30 -6.30
CA ILE A 146 13.83 -0.80 -6.55
C ILE A 146 14.65 -1.15 -5.32
N CYS A 147 15.30 -0.17 -4.69
CA CYS A 147 16.31 -0.41 -3.65
C CYS A 147 16.02 0.21 -2.28
N GLY A 148 14.92 0.93 -2.12
CA GLY A 148 14.52 1.58 -0.86
C GLY A 148 15.21 2.91 -0.55
N LEU A 149 16.35 3.22 -1.17
CA LEU A 149 17.08 4.47 -0.92
C LEU A 149 16.29 5.73 -1.32
N ALA A 150 16.64 6.89 -0.75
CA ALA A 150 16.03 8.17 -1.08
C ALA A 150 15.94 8.45 -2.60
N ALA A 151 14.81 8.99 -3.03
CA ALA A 151 14.40 9.04 -4.42
C ALA A 151 13.63 10.30 -4.80
N ASP A 152 13.75 10.65 -6.07
CA ASP A 152 12.95 11.67 -6.72
C ASP A 152 11.77 11.04 -7.46
N VAL A 153 10.75 11.85 -7.74
CA VAL A 153 9.66 11.47 -8.63
C VAL A 153 10.17 11.49 -10.08
N HIS A 154 10.03 10.36 -10.76
CA HIS A 154 10.34 10.16 -12.15
C HIS A 154 9.06 10.11 -12.98
N HIS A 155 9.04 10.84 -14.10
CA HIS A 155 7.99 10.77 -15.10
C HIS A 155 8.31 9.67 -16.10
N VAL A 156 7.43 8.68 -16.17
CA VAL A 156 7.51 7.57 -17.10
C VAL A 156 7.20 8.02 -18.53
N ASP A 157 6.16 8.84 -18.68
CA ASP A 157 5.79 9.41 -19.96
C ASP A 157 6.79 10.52 -20.32
N THR A 158 7.26 10.55 -21.57
CA THR A 158 8.18 11.58 -22.04
C THR A 158 7.55 12.96 -21.80
N VAL A 159 8.15 13.74 -20.90
CA VAL A 159 7.86 15.17 -20.78
C VAL A 159 8.48 15.81 -22.02
N GLY A 160 7.67 16.23 -22.99
CA GLY A 160 8.14 16.78 -24.26
C GLY A 160 9.20 17.87 -24.07
N MET A 161 10.17 17.95 -24.99
CA MET A 161 11.24 18.96 -24.99
C MET A 161 10.65 20.37 -24.79
N GLY A 162 11.04 21.06 -23.71
CA GLY A 162 10.62 22.43 -23.41
C GLY A 162 9.69 22.59 -22.20
N ASN A 163 9.16 21.50 -21.64
CA ASN A 163 8.35 21.57 -20.42
C ASN A 163 9.22 21.55 -19.16
N ASP A 164 9.06 22.56 -18.31
CA ASP A 164 9.64 22.54 -16.97
C ASP A 164 8.94 21.47 -16.13
N ARG A 165 9.71 20.55 -15.54
CA ARG A 165 9.21 19.49 -14.67
C ARG A 165 8.47 20.04 -13.44
N ARG A 166 8.68 21.32 -13.10
CA ARG A 166 8.00 22.04 -12.01
C ARG A 166 6.62 22.59 -12.41
N THR A 167 6.35 22.71 -13.72
CA THR A 167 5.12 23.34 -14.23
C THR A 167 4.26 22.39 -15.04
N VAL A 168 4.77 21.20 -15.38
CA VAL A 168 4.01 20.20 -16.14
C VAL A 168 2.80 19.72 -15.34
N ASP A 169 1.69 19.47 -16.04
CA ASP A 169 0.53 18.83 -15.44
C ASP A 169 0.82 17.35 -15.15
N HIS A 170 0.74 16.97 -13.88
CA HIS A 170 1.02 15.61 -13.42
C HIS A 170 -0.22 14.71 -13.38
N ARG A 171 -1.44 15.26 -13.52
CA ARG A 171 -2.72 14.52 -13.38
C ARG A 171 -2.82 13.34 -14.35
N GLU A 172 -2.29 13.51 -15.57
CA GLU A 172 -2.31 12.48 -16.61
C GLU A 172 -1.00 11.73 -16.78
N LYS A 173 -0.03 11.92 -15.88
CA LYS A 173 1.31 11.33 -16.00
C LYS A 173 1.48 10.11 -15.12
N HIS A 174 2.16 9.11 -15.66
CA HIS A 174 2.62 7.97 -14.89
C HIS A 174 3.90 8.34 -14.13
N LEU A 175 3.86 8.11 -12.81
CA LEU A 175 4.89 8.49 -11.86
C LEU A 175 5.48 7.25 -11.19
N ILE A 176 6.77 7.32 -10.86
CA ILE A 176 7.48 6.30 -10.09
C ILE A 176 8.59 6.96 -9.26
N ALA A 177 8.89 6.44 -8.07
CA ALA A 177 10.00 6.95 -7.25
C ALA A 177 11.30 6.19 -7.55
N LEU A 178 12.31 6.90 -8.04
CA LEU A 178 13.63 6.33 -8.38
C LEU A 178 14.76 7.14 -7.73
N CYS A 179 15.71 6.45 -7.08
CA CYS A 179 16.95 7.08 -6.64
C CYS A 179 17.78 7.51 -7.85
N ARG A 180 18.76 8.40 -7.63
CA ARG A 180 19.61 8.96 -8.69
C ARG A 180 20.18 7.91 -9.64
N ALA A 181 20.66 6.78 -9.12
CA ALA A 181 21.23 5.69 -9.90
C ALA A 181 20.20 5.06 -10.85
N HIS A 182 19.05 4.64 -10.32
CA HIS A 182 17.98 4.03 -11.12
C HIS A 182 17.27 5.03 -12.03
N HIS A 183 17.19 6.30 -11.63
CA HIS A 183 16.64 7.38 -12.45
C HIS A 183 17.51 7.60 -13.70
N ASN A 184 18.83 7.67 -13.51
CA ASN A 184 19.77 7.79 -14.63
C ASN A 184 19.76 6.52 -15.50
N GLU A 185 19.68 5.34 -14.89
CA GLU A 185 19.55 4.08 -15.63
C GLU A 185 18.30 4.09 -16.53
N ALA A 186 17.14 4.47 -16.00
CA ALA A 186 15.90 4.58 -16.75
C ALA A 186 16.02 5.55 -17.95
N HIS A 187 16.72 6.68 -17.76
CA HIS A 187 17.01 7.61 -18.85
C HIS A 187 17.99 7.02 -19.89
N ASN A 188 18.96 6.22 -19.47
CA ASN A 188 20.00 5.67 -20.35
C ASN A 188 19.50 4.50 -21.21
N ILE A 189 18.76 3.56 -20.61
CA ILE A 189 18.30 2.34 -21.31
C ILE A 189 16.90 2.47 -21.90
N GLY A 190 16.20 3.55 -21.57
CA GLY A 190 14.81 3.79 -21.95
C GLY A 190 13.81 3.07 -21.05
N TRP A 191 12.65 3.70 -20.86
CA TRP A 191 11.62 3.20 -19.94
C TRP A 191 11.14 1.78 -20.22
N PRO A 192 10.83 1.35 -21.47
CA PRO A 192 10.34 -0.01 -21.71
C PRO A 192 11.30 -1.11 -21.25
N VAL A 193 12.61 -0.90 -21.46
CA VAL A 193 13.66 -1.85 -21.06
C VAL A 193 13.82 -1.84 -19.54
N PHE A 194 13.80 -0.66 -18.92
CA PHE A 194 13.86 -0.51 -17.46
C PHE A 194 12.68 -1.17 -16.75
N ALA A 195 11.46 -0.92 -17.23
CA ALA A 195 10.22 -1.50 -16.72
C ALA A 195 10.24 -3.03 -16.79
N GLN A 196 10.70 -3.59 -17.91
CA GLN A 196 10.84 -5.03 -18.08
C GLN A 196 11.91 -5.63 -17.15
N LYS A 197 13.08 -4.99 -17.06
CA LYS A 197 14.21 -5.46 -16.24
C LYS A 197 13.85 -5.56 -14.76
N TYR A 198 13.13 -4.57 -14.24
CA TYR A 198 12.79 -4.50 -12.82
C TYR A 198 11.35 -4.90 -12.48
N HIS A 199 10.56 -5.31 -13.48
CA HIS A 199 9.14 -5.65 -13.34
C HIS A 199 8.32 -4.52 -12.68
N VAL A 200 8.53 -3.29 -13.14
CA VAL A 200 7.87 -2.08 -12.64
C VAL A 200 7.06 -1.38 -13.72
N LYS A 201 6.09 -0.58 -13.29
CA LYS A 201 5.31 0.36 -14.10
C LYS A 201 5.29 1.73 -13.40
N GLY A 202 4.78 2.76 -14.07
CA GLY A 202 4.41 3.99 -13.40
C GLY A 202 2.93 3.96 -13.02
N ILE A 203 2.56 4.69 -11.98
CA ILE A 203 1.16 4.83 -11.54
C ILE A 203 0.67 6.25 -11.75
N LYS A 204 -0.62 6.41 -12.05
CA LYS A 204 -1.31 7.70 -12.02
C LYS A 204 -1.83 7.96 -10.62
N LEU A 205 -1.78 9.21 -10.19
CA LEU A 205 -2.30 9.64 -8.90
C LEU A 205 -3.45 10.62 -9.13
N ASP A 206 -4.51 10.49 -8.34
CA ASP A 206 -5.61 11.45 -8.34
C ASP A 206 -5.13 12.84 -7.85
N PRO A 207 -5.86 13.92 -8.17
CA PRO A 207 -5.50 15.29 -7.77
C PRO A 207 -5.28 15.47 -6.26
N GLU A 208 -6.10 14.84 -5.42
CA GLU A 208 -5.99 14.97 -3.96
C GLU A 208 -4.69 14.31 -3.47
N THR A 209 -4.36 13.15 -4.00
CA THR A 209 -3.11 12.45 -3.72
C THR A 209 -1.90 13.24 -4.21
N LEU A 210 -1.94 13.83 -5.41
CA LEU A 210 -0.86 14.69 -5.92
C LEU A 210 -0.57 15.88 -5.00
N GLN A 211 -1.64 16.54 -4.50
CA GLN A 211 -1.55 17.62 -3.52
C GLN A 211 -1.01 17.13 -2.18
N ARG A 212 -1.57 16.03 -1.64
CA ARG A 212 -1.15 15.46 -0.35
C ARG A 212 0.33 15.07 -0.35
N LEU A 213 0.82 14.55 -1.47
CA LEU A 213 2.21 14.16 -1.63
C LEU A 213 3.13 15.33 -2.04
N GLY A 214 2.62 16.55 -2.19
CA GLY A 214 3.41 17.73 -2.59
C GLY A 214 4.03 17.61 -3.98
N ILE A 215 3.42 16.81 -4.86
CA ILE A 215 3.87 16.64 -6.26
C ILE A 215 3.31 17.76 -7.13
N MET A 216 2.06 18.15 -6.88
CA MET A 216 1.38 19.23 -7.60
C MET A 216 0.41 19.93 -6.65
N THR A 217 0.24 21.25 -6.75
CA THR A 217 -0.71 21.97 -5.90
C THR A 217 -2.06 22.20 -6.58
N PHE A 218 -3.15 22.32 -5.82
CA PHE A 218 -4.47 22.70 -6.34
C PHE A 218 -4.42 24.06 -7.04
N LYS A 219 -3.71 25.04 -6.45
CA LYS A 219 -3.46 26.33 -7.10
C LYS A 219 -2.86 26.14 -8.51
N ARG A 220 -1.88 25.23 -8.66
CA ARG A 220 -1.28 24.95 -9.97
C ARG A 220 -2.26 24.31 -10.94
N MET A 221 -3.13 23.41 -10.45
CA MET A 221 -4.18 22.79 -11.27
C MET A 221 -5.17 23.86 -11.77
N GLU A 222 -5.64 24.73 -10.89
CA GLU A 222 -6.54 25.84 -11.23
C GLU A 222 -5.91 26.81 -12.26
N GLU A 223 -4.62 27.14 -12.10
CA GLU A 223 -3.89 27.95 -13.07
C GLU A 223 -3.89 27.32 -14.47
N ILE A 224 -3.66 26.00 -14.56
CA ILE A 224 -3.66 25.27 -15.83
C ILE A 224 -5.07 25.24 -16.44
N ASP A 225 -6.08 24.95 -15.64
CA ASP A 225 -7.47 24.85 -16.09
C ASP A 225 -8.00 26.21 -16.58
N GLY A 226 -7.66 27.29 -15.86
CA GLY A 226 -7.96 28.67 -16.22
C GLY A 226 -7.19 29.18 -17.44
N THR A 227 -5.99 28.67 -17.70
CA THR A 227 -5.26 28.98 -18.95
C THR A 227 -5.90 28.29 -20.14
N THR A 228 -6.41 27.07 -19.96
CA THR A 228 -7.03 26.28 -21.03
C THR A 228 -8.39 26.84 -21.46
N THR A 229 -9.10 27.52 -20.55
CA THR A 229 -10.41 28.16 -20.85
C THR A 229 -10.31 29.48 -21.60
N ASN A 230 -9.15 30.16 -21.58
CA ASN A 230 -8.93 31.45 -22.24
C ASN A 230 -8.38 31.34 -23.69
N VAL A 231 -8.42 30.13 -24.30
CA VAL A 231 -7.93 29.87 -25.67
C VAL A 231 -9.11 29.58 -26.64
N GLN A 232 -10.30 30.09 -26.35
CA GLN A 232 -11.42 30.16 -27.30
C GLN A 232 -11.54 31.59 -27.87
#